data_AF-A0A6I1K1I0-F1
#
_entry.id   AF-A0A6I1K1I0-F1
#
_cell.length_a   1.000
_cell.length_b   1.000
_cell.length_c   1.000
_cell.angle_alpha   90.00
_cell.angle_beta   90.00
_cell.angle_gamma   90.00
#
_symmetry.space_group_name_H-M   'P 1'
#
loop_
_entity.id
_entity.type
_entity.pdbx_description
1 polymer ?
#
loop_
_entity_poly.entity_id
_entity_poly.type
_entity_poly.pdbx_seq_one_letter_code
_entity_poly.pdbx_strand_id
1 'polypeptide(L)'
;MNKPKRGSLQAKVRAVLEDGNWHCRSHEYKRIPSGQLAGGGGIQGLQRGTSARPGLKIESKTDLCEHCGRKTRWDRWTGEHQTANAPASIPKALAEKVLAHFGNVDSIEQRVRPVHELVIDHRFPMIRWGATETKLSGEMSEADIEQKFQLLKFDGSGNHNLLKSRACEVCFKTGQRGTPFGIRFFYEGNDRWPGHTPASGTQAEKGCIGCGWYDFAKWREALNLKLAAPSAATLP
;
A
#
# COMPACT_ATOMS: atom_id res chain seq x y z
N MET A 1 -8.52 20.12 -16.76
CA MET A 1 -7.93 19.07 -15.88
C MET A 1 -6.42 19.06 -16.04
N ASN A 2 -5.66 19.03 -14.94
CA ASN A 2 -4.20 18.99 -15.01
C ASN A 2 -3.71 17.65 -15.56
N LYS A 3 -2.91 17.70 -16.64
CA LYS A 3 -2.25 16.52 -17.21
C LYS A 3 -0.95 16.21 -16.45
N PRO A 4 -0.43 14.97 -16.47
CA PRO A 4 0.89 14.68 -15.94
C PRO A 4 1.96 15.58 -16.58
N LYS A 5 3.03 15.90 -15.85
CA LYS A 5 4.13 16.74 -16.34
C LYS A 5 4.64 16.22 -17.69
N ARG A 6 4.75 17.11 -18.69
CA ARG A 6 5.20 16.75 -20.04
C ARG A 6 6.54 16.01 -19.98
N GLY A 7 6.66 14.92 -20.73
CA GLY A 7 7.87 14.08 -20.78
C GLY A 7 8.03 13.11 -19.60
N SER A 8 7.23 13.21 -18.54
CA SER A 8 7.24 12.25 -17.42
C SER A 8 6.82 10.85 -17.87
N LEU A 9 7.21 9.83 -17.10
CA LEU A 9 6.77 8.45 -17.32
C LEU A 9 5.24 8.34 -17.31
N GLN A 10 4.56 9.01 -16.36
CA GLN A 10 3.10 9.08 -16.31
C GLN A 10 2.50 9.68 -17.59
N ALA A 11 3.11 10.73 -18.16
CA ALA A 11 2.63 11.32 -19.42
C ALA A 11 2.75 10.34 -20.59
N LYS A 12 3.86 9.61 -20.69
CA LYS A 12 4.09 8.59 -21.72
C LYS A 12 3.11 7.42 -21.59
N VAL A 13 2.92 6.91 -20.37
CA VAL A 13 1.96 5.83 -20.09
C VAL A 13 0.52 6.29 -20.37
N ARG A 14 0.16 7.54 -20.00
CA ARG A 14 -1.16 8.08 -20.28
C ARG A 14 -1.45 8.18 -21.77
N ALA A 15 -0.46 8.58 -22.58
CA ALA A 15 -0.62 8.68 -24.03
C ALA A 15 -0.96 7.33 -24.68
N VAL A 16 -0.39 6.22 -24.18
CA VAL A 16 -0.75 4.87 -24.62
C VAL A 16 -2.21 4.54 -24.26
N LEU A 17 -2.63 4.87 -23.04
CA LEU A 17 -3.96 4.51 -22.53
C LEU A 17 -5.10 5.46 -22.97
N GLU A 18 -4.79 6.57 -23.64
CA GLU A 18 -5.75 7.66 -23.90
C GLU A 18 -6.86 7.26 -24.88
N ASP A 19 -6.63 6.22 -25.70
CA ASP A 19 -7.60 5.68 -26.65
C ASP A 19 -8.65 4.74 -26.01
N GLY A 20 -8.48 4.38 -24.73
CA GLY A 20 -9.37 3.48 -24.00
C GLY A 20 -9.27 1.98 -24.37
N ASN A 21 -8.36 1.62 -25.29
CA ASN A 21 -8.19 0.24 -25.74
C ASN A 21 -7.29 -0.56 -24.78
N TRP A 22 -7.32 -1.88 -24.94
CA TRP A 22 -6.42 -2.78 -24.21
C TRP A 22 -5.02 -2.75 -24.84
N HIS A 23 -4.02 -2.40 -24.04
CA HIS A 23 -2.62 -2.32 -24.45
C HIS A 23 -1.75 -3.35 -23.76
N CYS A 24 -1.00 -4.12 -24.54
CA CYS A 24 -0.08 -5.12 -24.01
C CYS A 24 1.16 -4.44 -23.42
N ARG A 25 1.44 -4.69 -22.13
CA ARG A 25 2.62 -4.15 -21.44
C ARG A 25 3.95 -4.52 -22.10
N SER A 26 4.00 -5.65 -22.79
CA SER A 26 5.26 -6.18 -23.35
C SER A 26 5.70 -5.54 -24.65
N HIS A 27 4.79 -5.03 -25.50
CA HIS A 27 5.18 -4.42 -26.78
C HIS A 27 4.78 -2.96 -26.90
N GLU A 28 3.58 -2.56 -26.44
CA GLU A 28 3.10 -1.17 -26.55
C GLU A 28 3.97 -0.20 -25.75
N TYR A 29 4.53 -0.68 -24.63
CA TYR A 29 5.34 0.13 -23.72
C TYR A 29 6.84 -0.01 -23.97
N LYS A 30 7.30 -0.76 -25.00
CA LYS A 30 8.74 -0.96 -25.28
C LYS A 30 9.50 0.35 -25.49
N ARG A 31 8.82 1.36 -26.05
CA ARG A 31 9.40 2.68 -26.33
C ARG A 31 9.45 3.58 -25.08
N ILE A 32 8.95 3.10 -23.95
CA ILE A 32 8.95 3.82 -22.68
C ILE A 32 10.07 3.22 -21.82
N PRO A 33 11.26 3.86 -21.74
CA PRO A 33 12.40 3.33 -21.01
C PRO A 33 12.13 3.42 -19.51
N SER A 34 11.57 2.36 -18.93
CA SER A 34 11.37 2.25 -17.49
C SER A 34 11.22 0.80 -17.05
N GLY A 35 12.03 0.38 -16.08
CA GLY A 35 11.84 -0.87 -15.35
C GLY A 35 10.66 -0.84 -14.36
N GLN A 36 10.01 0.31 -14.18
CA GLN A 36 8.98 0.53 -13.15
C GLN A 36 7.64 1.02 -13.73
N LEU A 37 7.26 0.54 -14.92
CA LEU A 37 5.97 0.85 -15.57
C LEU A 37 4.75 0.65 -14.65
N ALA A 38 4.79 -0.40 -13.81
CA ALA A 38 3.72 -0.71 -12.87
C ALA A 38 3.72 0.14 -11.60
N GLY A 39 4.83 0.85 -11.30
CA GLY A 39 5.02 1.58 -10.04
C GLY A 39 4.40 2.98 -10.03
N GLY A 40 4.69 3.74 -8.98
CA GLY A 40 4.15 5.09 -8.77
C GLY A 40 4.50 6.10 -9.88
N GLY A 41 5.62 5.90 -10.58
CA GLY A 41 5.98 6.71 -11.75
C GLY A 41 5.18 6.40 -13.01
N GLY A 42 4.47 5.26 -13.07
CA GLY A 42 3.73 4.79 -14.23
C GLY A 42 2.24 4.59 -13.95
N ILE A 43 1.74 3.37 -14.18
CA ILE A 43 0.32 3.02 -14.12
C ILE A 43 -0.28 3.31 -12.74
N GLN A 44 0.41 2.91 -11.67
CA GLN A 44 -0.12 3.08 -10.31
C GLN A 44 -0.23 4.56 -9.93
N GLY A 45 0.68 5.43 -10.39
CA GLY A 45 0.57 6.87 -10.17
C GLY A 45 -0.55 7.52 -11.00
N LEU A 46 -0.81 7.01 -12.20
CA LEU A 46 -1.98 7.43 -12.98
C LEU A 46 -3.27 7.05 -12.27
N GLN A 47 -3.36 5.82 -11.76
CA GLN A 47 -4.50 5.34 -10.98
C GLN A 47 -4.76 6.17 -9.73
N ARG A 48 -3.72 6.47 -8.94
CA ARG A 48 -3.85 7.21 -7.66
C ARG A 48 -4.14 8.69 -7.80
N GLY A 49 -3.80 9.30 -8.93
CA GLY A 49 -3.89 10.75 -9.08
C GLY A 49 -2.84 11.50 -8.25
N THR A 50 -3.06 12.79 -8.05
CA THR A 50 -2.28 13.68 -7.18
C THR A 50 -3.23 14.68 -6.52
N SER A 51 -2.73 15.55 -5.64
CA SER A 51 -3.52 16.68 -5.11
C SER A 51 -4.05 17.62 -6.20
N ALA A 52 -3.42 17.66 -7.37
CA ALA A 52 -3.79 18.54 -8.48
C ALA A 52 -4.49 17.82 -9.64
N ARG A 53 -4.60 16.48 -9.61
CA ARG A 53 -5.14 15.66 -10.70
C ARG A 53 -5.92 14.46 -10.16
N PRO A 54 -7.15 14.18 -10.64
CA PRO A 54 -7.86 12.95 -10.27
C PRO A 54 -7.12 11.68 -10.72
N GLY A 55 -7.44 10.57 -10.07
CA GLY A 55 -7.02 9.24 -10.50
C GLY A 55 -7.70 8.81 -11.80
N LEU A 56 -7.08 7.88 -12.53
CA LEU A 56 -7.69 7.21 -13.69
C LEU A 56 -8.17 5.82 -13.29
N LYS A 57 -9.39 5.45 -13.66
CA LYS A 57 -9.87 4.07 -13.48
C LYS A 57 -9.26 3.18 -14.56
N ILE A 58 -8.11 2.60 -14.24
CA ILE A 58 -7.35 1.69 -15.12
C ILE A 58 -7.63 0.26 -14.70
N GLU A 59 -7.99 -0.56 -15.68
CA GLU A 59 -8.17 -2.00 -15.51
C GLU A 59 -6.95 -2.75 -16.02
N SER A 60 -6.63 -3.88 -15.40
CA SER A 60 -5.54 -4.74 -15.83
C SER A 60 -5.99 -6.19 -15.95
N LYS A 61 -5.59 -6.88 -17.01
CA LYS A 61 -5.79 -8.33 -17.19
C LYS A 61 -4.50 -9.04 -17.57
N THR A 62 -4.51 -10.37 -17.49
CA THR A 62 -3.49 -11.22 -18.09
C THR A 62 -4.13 -11.94 -19.27
N ASP A 63 -3.58 -11.78 -20.46
CA ASP A 63 -4.17 -12.33 -21.69
C ASP A 63 -3.10 -12.66 -22.74
N LEU A 64 -3.42 -13.53 -23.70
CA LEU A 64 -2.53 -13.86 -24.82
C LEU A 64 -2.37 -12.65 -25.74
N CYS A 65 -1.14 -12.32 -26.11
CA CYS A 65 -0.86 -11.29 -27.09
C CYS A 65 -0.40 -11.90 -28.40
N GLU A 66 -1.16 -11.64 -29.47
CA GLU A 66 -0.86 -12.14 -30.82
C GLU A 66 0.50 -11.63 -31.32
N HIS A 67 0.83 -10.36 -31.09
CA HIS A 67 2.13 -9.80 -31.43
C HIS A 67 3.29 -10.41 -30.61
N CYS A 68 3.06 -10.75 -29.34
CA CYS A 68 4.12 -11.28 -28.46
C CYS A 68 4.20 -12.81 -28.44
N GLY A 69 3.18 -13.51 -28.94
CA GLY A 69 3.06 -14.97 -28.88
C GLY A 69 2.97 -15.56 -27.47
N ARG A 70 2.69 -14.76 -26.43
CA ARG A 70 2.69 -15.21 -25.02
C ARG A 70 1.65 -14.49 -24.18
N LYS A 71 1.27 -15.07 -23.03
CA LYS A 71 0.43 -14.38 -22.05
C LYS A 71 1.20 -13.23 -21.42
N THR A 72 0.65 -12.03 -21.49
CA THR A 72 1.25 -10.80 -20.97
C THR A 72 0.24 -10.06 -20.10
N ARG A 73 0.70 -9.03 -19.39
CA ARG A 73 -0.21 -8.08 -18.72
C ARG A 73 -0.68 -7.04 -19.71
N TRP A 74 -1.94 -6.66 -19.57
CA TRP A 74 -2.61 -5.65 -20.37
C TRP A 74 -3.24 -4.61 -19.48
N ASP A 75 -3.33 -3.38 -19.97
CA ASP A 75 -4.03 -2.28 -19.29
C ASP A 75 -4.92 -1.52 -20.26
N ARG A 76 -6.00 -0.95 -19.72
CA ARG A 76 -6.79 0.07 -20.40
C ARG A 76 -7.23 1.14 -19.42
N TRP A 77 -7.36 2.38 -19.88
CA TRP A 77 -8.14 3.37 -19.16
C TRP A 77 -9.61 3.23 -19.58
N THR A 78 -10.52 3.16 -18.62
CA THR A 78 -11.96 3.01 -18.90
C THR A 78 -12.64 4.29 -19.40
N GLY A 79 -11.91 5.40 -19.49
CA GLY A 79 -12.46 6.75 -19.70
C GLY A 79 -12.97 7.43 -18.43
N GLU A 80 -13.16 6.66 -17.34
CA GLU A 80 -13.62 7.20 -16.06
C GLU A 80 -12.45 7.70 -15.19
N HIS A 81 -12.75 8.73 -14.39
CA HIS A 81 -11.87 9.23 -13.34
C HIS A 81 -12.28 8.63 -11.99
N GLN A 82 -11.32 8.55 -11.06
CA GLN A 82 -11.57 8.18 -9.68
C GLN A 82 -10.94 9.20 -8.73
N THR A 83 -11.42 9.22 -7.48
CA THR A 83 -10.88 10.11 -6.44
C THR A 83 -9.40 9.85 -6.25
N ALA A 84 -8.62 10.92 -6.12
CA ALA A 84 -7.20 10.81 -5.87
C ALA A 84 -6.95 10.42 -4.40
N ASN A 85 -5.96 9.54 -4.18
CA ASN A 85 -5.59 9.03 -2.86
C ASN A 85 -4.07 8.98 -2.66
N ALA A 86 -3.34 9.87 -3.33
CA ALA A 86 -1.90 9.92 -3.29
C ALA A 86 -1.36 10.27 -1.88
N PRO A 87 -0.20 9.70 -1.48
CA PRO A 87 0.49 10.08 -0.26
C PRO A 87 1.13 11.46 -0.39
N ALA A 88 1.26 12.13 0.75
CA ALA A 88 2.07 13.33 0.84
C ALA A 88 3.55 12.94 0.84
N SER A 89 4.40 13.84 0.33
CA SER A 89 5.85 13.65 0.47
C SER A 89 6.23 13.74 1.94
N ILE A 90 6.96 12.75 2.45
CA ILE A 90 7.53 12.78 3.78
C ILE A 90 8.73 13.74 3.76
N PRO A 91 8.72 14.85 4.52
CA PRO A 91 9.86 15.75 4.62
C PRO A 91 11.08 15.03 5.19
N LYS A 92 12.29 15.42 4.79
CA LYS A 92 13.54 14.81 5.27
C LYS A 92 13.64 14.79 6.81
N ALA A 93 13.34 15.92 7.45
CA ALA A 93 13.35 16.03 8.91
C ALA A 93 12.37 15.05 9.59
N LEU A 94 11.16 14.88 9.02
CA LEU A 94 10.20 13.89 9.52
C LEU A 94 10.72 12.47 9.29
N ALA A 95 11.31 12.17 8.14
CA ALA A 95 11.85 10.85 7.84
C ALA A 95 12.96 10.47 8.84
N GLU A 96 13.88 11.39 9.12
CA GLU A 96 14.94 11.21 10.14
C GLU A 96 14.35 10.99 11.53
N LYS A 97 13.33 11.76 11.91
CA LYS A 97 12.63 11.61 13.20
C LYS A 97 11.93 10.25 13.32
N VAL A 98 11.24 9.81 12.28
CA VAL A 98 10.56 8.49 12.24
C VAL A 98 11.59 7.36 12.36
N LEU A 99 12.70 7.43 11.62
CA LEU A 99 13.77 6.43 11.69
C LEU A 99 14.40 6.35 13.09
N ALA A 100 14.64 7.50 13.71
CA ALA A 100 15.16 7.59 15.08
C ALA A 100 14.17 7.04 16.11
N HIS A 101 12.88 7.41 16.02
CA HIS A 101 11.81 6.94 16.91
C HIS A 101 11.71 5.41 16.94
N PHE A 102 11.78 4.77 15.78
CA PHE A 102 11.71 3.31 15.65
C PHE A 102 13.08 2.62 15.72
N GLY A 103 14.18 3.35 15.96
CA GLY A 103 15.53 2.78 16.08
C GLY A 103 16.01 1.99 14.85
N ASN A 104 15.53 2.34 13.65
CA ASN A 104 15.76 1.58 12.42
C ASN A 104 15.36 0.08 12.50
N VAL A 105 14.39 -0.27 13.33
CA VAL A 105 13.93 -1.65 13.50
C VAL A 105 12.79 -1.96 12.52
N ASP A 106 12.96 -2.99 11.69
CA ASP A 106 11.87 -3.54 10.87
C ASP A 106 10.77 -4.11 11.76
N SER A 107 9.54 -3.67 11.53
CA SER A 107 8.37 -4.00 12.38
C SER A 107 8.00 -5.48 12.32
N ILE A 108 8.38 -6.17 11.24
CA ILE A 108 8.01 -7.56 10.99
C ILE A 108 9.04 -8.53 11.57
N GLU A 109 10.31 -8.41 11.17
CA GLU A 109 11.40 -9.29 11.58
C GLU A 109 12.07 -8.91 12.89
N GLN A 110 11.81 -7.70 13.41
CA GLN A 110 12.43 -7.18 14.64
C GLN A 110 13.96 -7.13 14.57
N ARG A 111 14.46 -6.65 13.43
CA ARG A 111 15.90 -6.45 13.20
C ARG A 111 16.20 -5.00 12.94
N VAL A 112 17.27 -4.51 13.54
CA VAL A 112 17.89 -3.25 13.14
C VAL A 112 18.41 -3.42 11.71
N ARG A 113 18.09 -2.46 10.85
CA ARG A 113 18.41 -2.48 9.41
C ARG A 113 19.17 -1.22 9.01
N PRO A 114 20.01 -1.28 7.96
CA PRO A 114 20.50 -0.07 7.31
C PRO A 114 19.33 0.79 6.81
N VAL A 115 19.44 2.12 6.90
CA VAL A 115 18.37 3.06 6.50
C VAL A 115 17.90 2.84 5.05
N HIS A 116 18.82 2.50 4.14
CA HIS A 116 18.49 2.26 2.74
C HIS A 116 17.73 0.95 2.49
N GLU A 117 17.67 0.05 3.48
CA GLU A 117 16.86 -1.18 3.45
C GLU A 117 15.49 -1.00 4.12
N LEU A 118 15.12 0.22 4.49
CA LEU A 118 13.88 0.53 5.20
C LEU A 118 12.98 1.44 4.37
N VAL A 119 11.68 1.19 4.49
CA VAL A 119 10.62 2.05 3.99
C VAL A 119 9.78 2.49 5.17
N ILE A 120 9.59 3.81 5.28
CA ILE A 120 8.57 4.40 6.15
C ILE A 120 7.23 4.17 5.46
N ASP A 121 6.41 3.31 6.05
CA ASP A 121 5.09 2.97 5.52
C ASP A 121 4.00 3.42 6.48
N HIS A 122 2.88 3.90 5.95
CA HIS A 122 1.74 4.30 6.77
C HIS A 122 1.02 3.08 7.34
N ARG A 123 0.64 3.08 8.62
CA ARG A 123 -0.19 2.00 9.21
C ARG A 123 -1.52 1.86 8.46
N PHE A 124 -2.25 2.97 8.30
CA PHE A 124 -3.50 2.99 7.53
C PHE A 124 -3.24 2.76 6.03
N PRO A 125 -3.74 1.67 5.42
CA PRO A 125 -3.40 1.33 4.05
C PRO A 125 -4.05 2.29 3.04
N MET A 126 -3.24 2.78 2.10
CA MET A 126 -3.65 3.77 1.10
C MET A 126 -4.85 3.36 0.22
N ILE A 127 -5.06 2.05 0.00
CA ILE A 127 -6.25 1.59 -0.74
C ILE A 127 -7.56 2.02 -0.08
N ARG A 128 -7.53 2.36 1.22
CA ARG A 128 -8.67 2.86 2.00
C ARG A 128 -8.68 4.37 2.15
N TRP A 129 -7.65 5.08 1.71
CA TRP A 129 -7.63 6.54 1.78
C TRP A 129 -8.64 7.08 0.78
N GLY A 130 -9.75 7.62 1.29
CA GLY A 130 -10.82 8.18 0.45
C GLY A 130 -10.46 9.53 -0.18
N ALA A 131 -9.29 10.09 0.15
CA ALA A 131 -8.78 11.35 -0.35
C ALA A 131 -7.25 11.34 -0.32
N THR A 132 -6.63 12.32 -0.98
CA THR A 132 -5.19 12.55 -0.89
C THR A 132 -4.80 12.92 0.53
N GLU A 133 -3.64 12.45 0.96
CA GLU A 133 -3.11 12.80 2.27
C GLU A 133 -2.80 14.31 2.35
N THR A 134 -3.10 14.90 3.50
CA THR A 134 -2.72 16.28 3.81
C THR A 134 -1.20 16.40 3.99
N LYS A 135 -0.68 17.62 3.82
CA LYS A 135 0.76 17.87 3.98
C LYS A 135 1.23 17.44 5.37
N LEU A 136 2.33 16.68 5.40
CA LEU A 136 2.97 16.22 6.64
C LEU A 136 3.80 17.35 7.26
N SER A 137 3.73 17.45 8.59
CA SER A 137 4.57 18.36 9.37
C SER A 137 5.93 17.72 9.69
N GLY A 138 7.01 18.49 9.64
CA GLY A 138 8.32 18.08 10.17
C GLY A 138 8.32 17.90 11.69
N GLU A 139 7.43 18.63 12.36
CA GLU A 139 7.32 18.69 13.83
C GLU A 139 6.31 17.69 14.40
N MET A 140 6.02 16.60 13.67
CA MET A 140 5.07 15.58 14.12
C MET A 140 5.50 15.00 15.49
N SER A 141 4.57 14.84 16.43
CA SER A 141 4.87 14.27 17.74
C SER A 141 5.25 12.79 17.64
N GLU A 142 5.94 12.24 18.64
CA GLU A 142 6.24 10.81 18.70
C GLU A 142 4.97 9.95 18.73
N ALA A 143 3.93 10.41 19.42
CA ALA A 143 2.63 9.75 19.45
C ALA A 143 1.96 9.72 18.07
N ASP A 144 2.02 10.82 17.32
CA ASP A 144 1.50 10.87 15.94
C ASP A 144 2.34 9.99 14.99
N ILE A 145 3.67 9.96 15.17
CA ILE A 145 4.57 9.08 14.43
C ILE A 145 4.20 7.62 14.69
N GLU A 146 4.03 7.25 15.95
CA GLU A 146 3.64 5.91 16.38
C GLU A 146 2.29 5.53 15.76
N GLN A 147 1.28 6.39 15.84
CA GLN A 147 -0.02 6.11 15.26
C GLN A 147 0.04 5.97 13.73
N LYS A 148 0.85 6.78 13.06
CA LYS A 148 0.79 6.94 11.61
C LYS A 148 1.69 6.00 10.84
N PHE A 149 2.87 5.68 11.36
CA PHE A 149 3.93 5.03 10.60
C PHE A 149 4.38 3.71 11.22
N GLN A 150 5.02 2.90 10.39
CA GLN A 150 5.82 1.74 10.78
C GLN A 150 6.99 1.60 9.82
N LEU A 151 8.08 0.97 10.26
CA LEU A 151 9.23 0.68 9.41
C LEU A 151 9.12 -0.72 8.83
N LEU A 152 9.25 -0.82 7.51
CA LEU A 152 9.18 -2.07 6.77
C LEU A 152 10.43 -2.28 5.93
N LYS A 153 10.96 -3.50 5.94
CA LYS A 153 12.07 -3.95 5.10
C LYS A 153 11.79 -3.79 3.61
N PHE A 154 12.80 -3.30 2.91
CA PHE A 154 12.89 -3.20 1.47
C PHE A 154 14.35 -3.45 1.04
N ASP A 155 14.66 -4.68 0.63
CA ASP A 155 15.99 -5.04 0.14
C ASP A 155 15.89 -5.94 -1.09
N GLY A 156 17.04 -6.40 -1.60
CA GLY A 156 17.10 -7.30 -2.77
C GLY A 156 16.40 -8.65 -2.58
N SER A 157 16.07 -9.03 -1.35
CA SER A 157 15.42 -10.31 -1.01
C SER A 157 13.91 -10.18 -0.76
N GLY A 158 13.37 -8.97 -0.62
CA GLY A 158 11.94 -8.79 -0.41
C GLY A 158 11.50 -7.37 -0.05
N ASN A 159 10.19 -7.15 -0.17
CA ASN A 159 9.55 -5.87 0.13
C ASN A 159 8.31 -6.11 1.02
N HIS A 160 8.44 -5.79 2.31
CA HIS A 160 7.36 -5.96 3.29
C HIS A 160 6.19 -5.00 3.06
N ASN A 161 6.44 -3.79 2.55
CA ASN A 161 5.37 -2.88 2.12
C ASN A 161 4.52 -3.52 1.00
N LEU A 162 5.15 -4.20 0.03
CA LEU A 162 4.41 -4.90 -1.02
C LEU A 162 3.52 -6.02 -0.44
N LEU A 163 4.03 -6.81 0.52
CA LEU A 163 3.24 -7.86 1.19
C LEU A 163 2.03 -7.26 1.91
N LYS A 164 2.24 -6.21 2.71
CA LYS A 164 1.17 -5.46 3.37
C LYS A 164 0.14 -4.93 2.38
N SER A 165 0.60 -4.25 1.32
CA SER A 165 -0.26 -3.70 0.28
C SER A 165 -1.14 -4.78 -0.36
N ARG A 166 -0.59 -5.94 -0.71
CA ARG A 166 -1.36 -7.06 -1.28
C ARG A 166 -2.38 -7.63 -0.29
N ALA A 167 -2.01 -7.80 0.98
CA ALA A 167 -2.95 -8.24 2.00
C ALA A 167 -4.11 -7.25 2.19
N CYS A 168 -3.82 -5.95 2.20
CA CYS A 168 -4.83 -4.90 2.33
C CYS A 168 -5.74 -4.81 1.09
N GLU A 169 -5.20 -5.00 -0.13
CA GLU A 169 -6.00 -5.06 -1.37
C GLU A 169 -6.96 -6.25 -1.38
N VAL A 170 -6.53 -7.42 -0.92
CA VAL A 170 -7.41 -8.61 -0.77
C VAL A 170 -8.50 -8.32 0.25
N CYS A 171 -8.15 -7.75 1.40
CA CYS A 171 -9.11 -7.38 2.43
C CYS A 171 -10.14 -6.36 1.92
N PHE A 172 -9.70 -5.36 1.16
CA PHE A 172 -10.60 -4.37 0.55
C PHE A 172 -11.62 -5.02 -0.40
N LYS A 173 -11.20 -6.01 -1.19
CA LYS A 173 -12.05 -6.69 -2.19
C LYS A 173 -12.99 -7.73 -1.60
N THR A 174 -12.53 -8.47 -0.59
CA THR A 174 -13.22 -9.67 -0.10
C THR A 174 -13.85 -9.49 1.27
N GLY A 175 -13.49 -8.42 1.98
CA GLY A 175 -13.82 -8.26 3.39
C GLY A 175 -13.02 -9.20 4.32
N GLN A 176 -12.14 -10.06 3.81
CA GLN A 176 -11.31 -10.94 4.63
C GLN A 176 -10.05 -10.20 5.10
N ARG A 177 -9.92 -9.97 6.41
CA ARG A 177 -8.73 -9.34 7.00
C ARG A 177 -7.53 -10.25 6.85
N GLY A 178 -6.38 -9.64 6.56
CA GLY A 178 -5.15 -10.37 6.28
C GLY A 178 -4.56 -11.03 7.53
N THR A 179 -3.89 -12.15 7.33
CA THR A 179 -3.27 -12.96 8.39
C THR A 179 -1.77 -13.00 8.15
N PRO A 180 -0.98 -12.13 8.80
CA PRO A 180 0.48 -12.17 8.65
C PRO A 180 1.00 -13.57 8.93
N PHE A 181 1.83 -14.09 8.02
CA PHE A 181 2.39 -15.45 8.09
C PHE A 181 1.38 -16.60 8.19
N GLY A 182 0.12 -16.36 7.82
CA GLY A 182 -0.96 -17.35 7.98
C GLY A 182 -1.51 -17.47 9.40
N ILE A 183 -1.05 -16.63 10.34
CA ILE A 183 -1.50 -16.66 11.73
C ILE A 183 -2.84 -15.91 11.83
N ARG A 184 -3.90 -16.64 12.17
CA ARG A 184 -5.27 -16.10 12.36
C ARG A 184 -5.43 -15.47 13.75
N PHE A 185 -4.63 -14.44 14.03
CA PHE A 185 -4.70 -13.68 15.27
C PHE A 185 -5.08 -12.22 15.00
N PHE A 186 -6.06 -11.72 15.74
CA PHE A 186 -6.50 -10.33 15.71
C PHE A 186 -6.58 -9.83 17.15
N TYR A 187 -5.84 -8.77 17.47
CA TYR A 187 -5.88 -8.19 18.82
C TYR A 187 -7.17 -7.39 19.07
N GLU A 188 -7.93 -7.12 18.01
CA GLU A 188 -9.26 -6.52 18.06
C GLU A 188 -10.11 -7.02 16.87
N GLY A 189 -11.39 -7.31 17.13
CA GLY A 189 -12.30 -7.86 16.12
C GLY A 189 -11.97 -9.29 15.71
N ASN A 190 -12.23 -9.63 14.45
CA ASN A 190 -12.07 -10.98 13.91
C ASN A 190 -11.48 -10.94 12.48
N ASP A 191 -11.62 -12.01 11.71
CA ASP A 191 -11.06 -12.13 10.38
C ASP A 191 -11.89 -11.46 9.26
N ARG A 192 -12.99 -10.78 9.61
CA ARG A 192 -13.85 -10.04 8.70
C ARG A 192 -13.77 -8.54 8.94
N TRP A 193 -13.92 -7.78 7.86
CA TRP A 193 -14.11 -6.35 7.92
C TRP A 193 -15.37 -6.01 8.73
N PRO A 194 -15.31 -5.07 9.69
CA PRO A 194 -16.48 -4.75 10.51
C PRO A 194 -17.62 -4.15 9.67
N GLY A 195 -18.83 -4.71 9.79
CA GLY A 195 -19.96 -4.37 8.93
C GLY A 195 -20.42 -2.90 8.98
N HIS A 196 -20.21 -2.23 10.12
CA HIS A 196 -20.56 -0.81 10.30
C HIS A 196 -19.42 0.16 9.92
N THR A 197 -18.28 -0.34 9.45
CA THR A 197 -17.15 0.50 9.05
C THR A 197 -17.13 0.71 7.54
N PRO A 198 -17.04 1.96 7.04
CA PRO A 198 -16.99 2.23 5.61
C PRO A 198 -15.73 1.61 4.97
N ALA A 199 -15.80 1.24 3.70
CA ALA A 199 -14.67 0.62 3.00
C ALA A 199 -13.47 1.56 2.80
N SER A 200 -13.74 2.87 2.67
CA SER A 200 -12.76 3.93 2.43
C SER A 200 -13.11 5.21 3.18
N GLY A 201 -12.13 6.11 3.33
CA GLY A 201 -12.25 7.36 4.09
C GLY A 201 -11.59 7.26 5.46
N THR A 202 -11.47 8.37 6.18
CA THR A 202 -10.79 8.42 7.49
C THR A 202 -11.40 7.46 8.50
N GLN A 203 -12.74 7.31 8.49
CA GLN A 203 -13.43 6.36 9.38
C GLN A 203 -13.14 4.89 9.05
N ALA A 204 -12.62 4.57 7.86
CA ALA A 204 -12.25 3.20 7.50
C ALA A 204 -11.04 2.70 8.29
N GLU A 205 -10.22 3.58 8.85
CA GLU A 205 -9.06 3.19 9.67
C GLU A 205 -9.47 2.33 10.87
N LYS A 206 -10.64 2.59 11.46
CA LYS A 206 -11.21 1.79 12.56
C LYS A 206 -11.33 0.30 12.22
N GLY A 207 -11.65 -0.04 10.97
CA GLY A 207 -11.75 -1.44 10.53
C GLY A 207 -10.40 -2.13 10.37
N CYS A 208 -9.30 -1.38 10.37
CA CYS A 208 -7.95 -1.93 10.30
C CYS A 208 -7.46 -2.37 11.69
N ILE A 209 -7.91 -1.71 12.76
CA ILE A 209 -7.52 -1.97 14.16
C ILE A 209 -7.75 -3.44 14.51
N GLY A 210 -6.67 -4.12 14.92
CA GLY A 210 -6.65 -5.55 15.25
C GLY A 210 -5.89 -6.40 14.24
N CYS A 211 -5.65 -5.89 13.03
CA CYS A 211 -4.98 -6.62 11.96
C CYS A 211 -3.47 -6.41 12.07
N GLY A 212 -2.66 -7.48 12.05
CA GLY A 212 -1.21 -7.33 12.16
C GLY A 212 -0.57 -6.56 11.00
N TRP A 213 -1.18 -6.56 9.80
CA TRP A 213 -0.73 -5.71 8.70
C TRP A 213 -0.96 -4.22 8.96
N TYR A 214 -1.90 -3.85 9.83
CA TYR A 214 -2.10 -2.45 10.21
C TYR A 214 -1.06 -2.01 11.24
N ASP A 215 -0.86 -2.82 12.28
CA ASP A 215 0.07 -2.54 13.37
C ASP A 215 0.75 -3.84 13.82
N PHE A 216 1.95 -4.07 13.28
CA PHE A 216 2.68 -5.31 13.51
C PHE A 216 3.26 -5.40 14.92
N ALA A 217 3.62 -4.26 15.52
CA ALA A 217 4.15 -4.19 16.87
C ALA A 217 3.08 -4.58 17.89
N LYS A 218 1.93 -3.90 17.86
CA LYS A 218 0.80 -4.19 18.75
C LYS A 218 0.27 -5.62 18.55
N TRP A 219 0.26 -6.10 17.31
CA TRP A 219 -0.14 -7.46 16.99
C TRP A 219 0.80 -8.50 17.60
N ARG A 220 2.12 -8.30 17.49
CA ARG A 220 3.11 -9.21 18.08
C ARG A 220 3.02 -9.20 19.61
N GLU A 221 2.92 -8.02 20.22
CA GLU A 221 2.77 -7.88 21.68
C GLU A 221 1.55 -8.62 22.19
N ALA A 222 0.38 -8.37 21.59
CA ALA A 222 -0.86 -9.02 21.97
C ALA A 222 -0.83 -10.55 21.74
N LEU A 223 -0.15 -11.01 20.69
CA LEU A 223 0.02 -12.45 20.44
C LEU A 223 0.89 -13.09 21.53
N ASN A 224 2.03 -12.48 21.86
CA ASN A 224 2.92 -12.97 22.91
C ASN A 224 2.23 -12.99 24.28
N LEU A 225 1.47 -11.95 24.62
CA LEU A 225 0.66 -11.93 25.84
C LEU A 225 -0.37 -13.06 25.88
N LYS A 226 -1.05 -13.33 24.75
CA LYS A 226 -2.00 -14.44 24.65
C LYS A 226 -1.35 -15.81 24.82
N LEU A 227 -0.13 -15.99 24.32
CA LEU A 227 0.62 -17.24 24.45
C LEU A 227 1.22 -17.43 25.85
N ALA A 228 1.53 -16.34 26.54
CA ALA A 228 2.03 -16.37 27.93
C ALA A 228 0.91 -16.59 28.97
N ALA A 229 -0.35 -16.33 28.61
CA ALA A 229 -1.47 -16.60 29.49
C ALA A 229 -1.57 -18.12 29.75
N PRO A 230 -1.64 -18.57 31.02
CA PRO A 230 -1.82 -19.99 31.31
C PRO A 230 -3.08 -20.48 30.62
N SER A 231 -2.95 -21.57 29.86
CA SER A 231 -4.11 -22.24 29.27
C SER A 231 -5.08 -22.54 30.41
N ALA A 232 -6.31 -22.04 30.31
CA ALA A 232 -7.40 -22.54 31.13
C ALA A 232 -7.63 -23.99 30.70
N ALA A 233 -6.77 -24.88 31.20
CA ALA A 233 -6.91 -26.31 31.06
C ALA A 233 -8.28 -26.65 31.66
N THR A 234 -9.16 -27.08 30.78
CA THR A 234 -10.44 -27.67 31.07
C THR A 234 -10.17 -28.79 32.07
N LEU A 235 -10.59 -28.59 33.33
CA LEU A 235 -10.66 -29.68 34.30
C LEU A 235 -11.64 -30.72 33.73
N PRO A 236 -11.30 -32.02 33.81
CA PRO A 236 -12.08 -33.12 33.24
C PRO A 236 -13.50 -33.20 33.83
#